data_AF-A0A940ZXD5-F1
#
_entry.id   AF-A0A940ZXD5-F1
#
_cell.length_a   1.000
_cell.length_b   1.000
_cell.length_c   1.000
_cell.angle_alpha   90.00
_cell.angle_beta   90.00
_cell.angle_gamma   90.00
#
_symmetry.space_group_name_H-M   'P 1'
#
loop_
_entity.id
_entity.type
_entity.pdbx_description
1 polymer ?
#
loop_
_entity_poly.entity_id
_entity_poly.type
_entity_poly.pdbx_seq_one_letter_code
_entity_poly.pdbx_strand_id
1 'polypeptide(L)'
;MIAHTDLRLRTQKALPVWLLLALLLSACAVPNVRPFADATATYRDAIATAGATVADAMRRGSEPEKAPEAAKLWSARIKAADALVYYAGALSNIVAAYHSAGDSVQRLSDTVGELAALVPATGAMGKEAVAIGAVIGRTVLEVKAAHDLARAVEKAHPALAQIAEILKKDLIDLKVLCGNAYADIDQNLINEWRPHKGHYEKLVEAVEKSRSDAATSAFDAPSIGRLKELEALLAAREAEFRRHREARAAVAVQQAAAEEMLDQAVLGTDDWVKTHAEIGEALRANRLPNVALLMSRAQEIKNAVDRIRKR
;
A
#
# COMPACT_ATOMS: atom_id res chain seq x y z
N MET A 1 64.20 -36.43 37.30
CA MET A 1 62.81 -36.91 37.43
C MET A 1 61.88 -35.71 37.30
N ILE A 2 61.28 -35.50 36.14
CA ILE A 2 60.32 -34.42 35.89
C ILE A 2 58.93 -35.06 35.90
N ALA A 3 58.10 -34.68 36.86
CA ALA A 3 56.73 -35.18 37.01
C ALA A 3 55.81 -34.47 36.01
N HIS A 4 55.48 -35.12 34.90
CA HIS A 4 54.39 -34.68 34.03
C HIS A 4 53.05 -35.03 34.70
N THR A 5 52.47 -34.05 35.38
CA THR A 5 51.17 -34.16 36.02
C THR A 5 50.05 -34.05 34.98
N ASP A 6 49.18 -35.05 34.96
CA ASP A 6 48.01 -35.22 34.10
C ASP A 6 47.05 -34.02 34.14
N LEU A 7 47.21 -33.08 33.21
CA LEU A 7 46.25 -31.99 32.97
C LEU A 7 45.03 -32.43 32.15
N ARG A 8 45.03 -33.64 31.55
CA ARG A 8 43.99 -34.09 30.61
C ARG A 8 42.68 -34.54 31.26
N LEU A 9 42.67 -34.92 32.55
CA LEU A 9 41.47 -35.43 33.22
C LEU A 9 40.57 -34.34 33.84
N ARG A 10 41.07 -33.11 34.04
CA ARG A 10 40.26 -31.99 34.58
C ARG A 10 39.43 -31.27 33.52
N THR A 11 39.84 -31.27 32.26
CA THR A 11 39.13 -30.58 31.18
C THR A 11 37.87 -31.32 30.68
N GLN A 12 37.79 -32.64 30.83
CA GLN A 12 36.61 -33.42 30.38
C GLN A 12 35.35 -33.23 31.23
N LYS A 13 35.46 -32.88 32.52
CA LYS A 13 34.28 -32.68 33.40
C LYS A 13 33.66 -31.28 33.29
N ALA A 14 34.37 -30.30 32.72
CA ALA A 14 33.88 -28.93 32.59
C ALA A 14 33.01 -28.71 31.34
N LEU A 15 33.21 -29.51 30.27
CA LEU A 15 32.49 -29.35 29.01
C LEU A 15 30.96 -29.48 29.10
N PRO A 16 30.37 -30.48 29.80
CA PRO A 16 28.91 -30.63 29.84
C PRO A 16 28.23 -29.52 30.66
N VAL A 17 28.89 -28.98 31.69
CA VAL A 17 28.35 -27.89 32.50
C VAL A 17 28.28 -26.59 31.69
N TRP A 18 29.32 -26.28 30.91
CA TRP A 18 29.30 -25.11 30.02
C TRP A 18 28.28 -25.22 28.88
N LEU A 19 28.08 -26.43 28.34
CA LEU A 19 27.05 -26.68 27.31
C LEU A 19 25.64 -26.53 27.89
N LEU A 20 25.39 -27.03 29.11
CA LEU A 20 24.11 -26.85 29.81
C LEU A 20 23.87 -25.37 30.17
N LEU A 21 24.90 -24.65 30.62
CA LEU A 21 24.80 -23.22 30.91
C LEU A 21 24.54 -22.40 29.64
N ALA A 22 25.20 -22.72 28.53
CA ALA A 22 24.97 -22.09 27.24
C ALA A 22 23.57 -22.38 26.67
N LEU A 23 23.04 -23.60 26.88
CA LEU A 23 21.66 -23.98 26.53
C LEU A 23 20.61 -23.30 27.43
N LEU A 24 20.91 -23.12 28.71
CA LEU A 24 20.03 -22.40 29.65
C LEU A 24 20.05 -20.88 29.38
N LEU A 25 21.17 -20.33 28.91
CA LEU A 25 21.28 -18.92 28.53
C LEU A 25 20.72 -18.62 27.13
N SER A 26 20.60 -19.61 26.24
CA SER A 26 20.00 -19.44 24.90
C SER A 26 18.47 -19.61 24.88
N ALA A 27 17.86 -20.09 25.97
CA ALA A 27 16.43 -20.37 26.03
C ALA A 27 15.51 -19.12 26.18
N CYS A 28 16.06 -17.92 26.38
CA CYS A 28 15.29 -16.68 26.51
C CYS A 28 15.50 -15.72 25.32
N ALA A 29 15.56 -16.25 24.08
CA ALA A 29 15.69 -15.42 22.89
C ALA A 29 14.36 -14.75 22.52
N VAL A 30 14.22 -13.46 22.82
CA VAL A 30 13.07 -12.65 22.41
C VAL A 30 12.90 -12.72 20.88
N PRO A 31 11.68 -12.98 20.36
CA PRO A 31 11.49 -13.17 18.93
C PRO A 31 11.79 -11.90 18.13
N ASN A 32 12.46 -12.07 16.99
CA ASN A 32 12.80 -10.98 16.09
C ASN A 32 11.53 -10.41 15.43
N VAL A 33 11.19 -9.15 15.76
CA VAL A 33 10.04 -8.42 15.20
C VAL A 33 10.44 -7.44 14.07
N ARG A 34 11.71 -7.39 13.67
CA ARG A 34 12.16 -6.56 12.54
C ARG A 34 11.36 -6.77 11.25
N PRO A 35 11.02 -8.01 10.86
CA PRO A 35 10.21 -8.23 9.65
C PRO A 35 8.84 -7.53 9.67
N PHE A 36 8.24 -7.32 10.85
CA PHE A 36 7.00 -6.56 10.98
C PHE A 36 7.21 -5.07 10.74
N ALA A 37 8.33 -4.51 11.22
CA ALA A 37 8.68 -3.11 10.95
C ALA A 37 8.92 -2.87 9.45
N ASP A 38 9.69 -3.76 8.81
CA ASP A 38 9.98 -3.68 7.36
C ASP A 38 8.68 -3.81 6.53
N ALA A 39 7.78 -4.74 6.92
CA ALA A 39 6.49 -4.90 6.27
C ALA A 39 5.56 -3.69 6.48
N THR A 40 5.58 -3.08 7.66
CA THR A 40 4.81 -1.86 7.95
C THR A 40 5.31 -0.67 7.13
N ALA A 41 6.63 -0.50 6.96
CA ALA A 41 7.22 0.51 6.09
C ALA A 41 6.77 0.34 4.63
N THR A 42 6.84 -0.89 4.13
CA THR A 42 6.38 -1.22 2.77
C THR A 42 4.88 -0.93 2.61
N TYR A 43 4.06 -1.29 3.60
CA TYR A 43 2.63 -1.02 3.61
C TYR A 43 2.33 0.49 3.58
N ARG A 44 3.05 1.28 4.37
CA ARG A 44 2.95 2.76 4.35
C ARG A 44 3.28 3.34 2.99
N ASP A 45 4.33 2.88 2.32
CA ASP A 45 4.68 3.37 0.98
C ASP A 45 3.62 3.02 -0.06
N ALA A 46 2.99 1.85 0.11
CA ALA A 46 1.83 1.42 -0.65
C ALA A 46 0.64 2.38 -0.48
N ILE A 47 0.29 2.75 0.77
CA ILE A 47 -0.72 3.78 1.08
C ILE A 47 -0.31 5.11 0.43
N ALA A 48 0.91 5.60 0.66
CA ALA A 48 1.35 6.88 0.10
C ALA A 48 1.17 6.92 -1.42
N THR A 49 1.49 5.83 -2.10
CA THR A 49 1.30 5.72 -3.55
C THR A 49 -0.17 5.66 -3.94
N ALA A 50 -1.00 4.95 -3.18
CA ALA A 50 -2.42 4.83 -3.46
C ALA A 50 -3.13 6.18 -3.54
N GLY A 51 -2.97 7.06 -2.54
CA GLY A 51 -3.61 8.37 -2.63
C GLY A 51 -2.91 9.34 -3.58
N ALA A 52 -1.64 9.12 -3.95
CA ALA A 52 -1.05 9.86 -5.08
C ALA A 52 -1.76 9.50 -6.40
N THR A 53 -2.07 8.22 -6.61
CA THR A 53 -2.88 7.75 -7.74
C THR A 53 -4.29 8.33 -7.72
N VAL A 54 -4.97 8.35 -6.56
CA VAL A 54 -6.31 8.96 -6.45
C VAL A 54 -6.25 10.45 -6.76
N ALA A 55 -5.29 11.18 -6.19
CA ALA A 55 -5.12 12.60 -6.46
C ALA A 55 -4.84 12.88 -7.95
N ASP A 56 -4.06 12.04 -8.62
CA ASP A 56 -3.83 12.12 -10.05
C ASP A 56 -5.10 11.87 -10.88
N ALA A 57 -5.86 10.82 -10.56
CA ALA A 57 -7.15 10.56 -11.20
C ALA A 57 -8.11 11.75 -11.04
N MET A 58 -8.19 12.34 -9.84
CA MET A 58 -9.02 13.52 -9.58
C MET A 58 -8.57 14.75 -10.38
N ARG A 59 -7.27 14.97 -10.58
CA ARG A 59 -6.77 16.06 -11.44
C ARG A 59 -7.16 15.88 -12.91
N ARG A 60 -7.33 14.64 -13.35
CA ARG A 60 -7.73 14.29 -14.73
C ARG A 60 -9.25 14.24 -14.93
N GLY A 61 -10.01 14.10 -13.84
CA GLY A 61 -11.48 14.02 -13.82
C GLY A 61 -12.18 15.37 -14.04
N SER A 62 -13.49 15.39 -13.79
CA SER A 62 -14.32 16.59 -14.05
C SER A 62 -14.22 17.68 -12.98
N GLU A 63 -13.69 17.35 -11.80
CA GLU A 63 -13.56 18.25 -10.63
C GLU A 63 -12.09 18.41 -10.18
N PRO A 64 -11.17 18.88 -11.07
CA PRO A 64 -9.75 19.01 -10.76
C PRO A 64 -9.47 19.94 -9.58
N GLU A 65 -10.36 20.90 -9.30
CA GLU A 65 -10.30 21.82 -8.16
C GLU A 65 -10.44 21.12 -6.80
N LYS A 66 -10.99 19.90 -6.75
CA LYS A 66 -11.08 19.10 -5.51
C LYS A 66 -9.83 18.27 -5.25
N ALA A 67 -8.95 18.11 -6.22
CA ALA A 67 -7.72 17.33 -6.07
C ALA A 67 -6.78 17.84 -4.94
N PRO A 68 -6.59 19.17 -4.73
CA PRO A 68 -5.81 19.68 -3.60
C PRO A 68 -6.42 19.33 -2.23
N GLU A 69 -7.75 19.38 -2.11
CA GLU A 69 -8.43 19.02 -0.86
C GLU A 69 -8.29 17.52 -0.58
N ALA A 70 -8.48 16.67 -1.60
CA ALA A 70 -8.26 15.23 -1.50
C ALA A 70 -6.80 14.89 -1.13
N ALA A 71 -5.83 15.57 -1.74
CA ALA A 71 -4.41 15.40 -1.40
C ALA A 71 -4.11 15.82 0.05
N LYS A 72 -4.72 16.93 0.51
CA LYS A 72 -4.59 17.39 1.91
C LYS A 72 -5.19 16.36 2.87
N LEU A 73 -6.39 15.88 2.59
CA LEU A 73 -7.03 14.80 3.35
C LEU A 73 -6.13 13.56 3.39
N TRP A 74 -5.55 13.16 2.25
CA TRP A 74 -4.67 12.01 2.20
C TRP A 74 -3.38 12.17 2.98
N SER A 75 -2.80 13.37 3.00
CA SER A 75 -1.59 13.66 3.78
C SER A 75 -1.74 13.30 5.25
N ALA A 76 -2.93 13.48 5.83
CA ALA A 76 -3.21 13.09 7.21
C ALA A 76 -3.14 11.56 7.40
N ARG A 77 -3.56 10.79 6.40
CA ARG A 77 -3.55 9.31 6.44
C ARG A 77 -2.15 8.76 6.26
N ILE A 78 -1.34 9.40 5.41
CA ILE A 78 0.09 9.11 5.33
C ILE A 78 0.75 9.33 6.68
N LYS A 79 0.43 10.41 7.40
CA LYS A 79 0.94 10.63 8.77
C LYS A 79 0.48 9.56 9.77
N ALA A 80 -0.75 9.07 9.64
CA ALA A 80 -1.20 7.94 10.46
C ALA A 80 -0.38 6.66 10.14
N ALA A 81 -0.14 6.37 8.87
CA ALA A 81 0.71 5.26 8.45
C ALA A 81 2.18 5.45 8.90
N ASP A 82 2.72 6.68 8.85
CA ASP A 82 4.03 7.03 9.41
C ASP A 82 4.10 6.67 10.90
N ALA A 83 3.04 6.96 11.66
CA ALA A 83 2.96 6.60 13.07
C ALA A 83 2.96 5.08 13.30
N LEU A 84 2.35 4.30 12.40
CA LEU A 84 2.41 2.83 12.46
C LEU A 84 3.83 2.32 12.16
N VAL A 85 4.50 2.86 11.14
CA VAL A 85 5.91 2.54 10.82
C VAL A 85 6.80 2.83 12.01
N TYR A 86 6.57 3.99 12.61
CA TYR A 86 7.30 4.44 13.78
C TYR A 86 7.15 3.49 14.95
N TYR A 87 5.90 3.15 15.28
CA TYR A 87 5.58 2.19 16.33
C TYR A 87 6.23 0.83 16.08
N ALA A 88 6.14 0.30 14.85
CA ALA A 88 6.72 -0.98 14.49
C ALA A 88 8.27 -0.95 14.57
N GLY A 89 8.90 0.15 14.15
CA GLY A 89 10.33 0.38 14.30
C GLY A 89 10.77 0.47 15.77
N ALA A 90 10.00 1.18 16.60
CA ALA A 90 10.21 1.26 18.04
C ALA A 90 10.16 -0.13 18.70
N LEU A 91 9.16 -0.95 18.35
CA LEU A 91 9.04 -2.33 18.80
C LEU A 91 10.26 -3.19 18.39
N SER A 92 10.73 -3.06 17.14
CA SER A 92 11.96 -3.71 16.67
C SER A 92 13.20 -3.27 17.44
N ASN A 93 13.32 -1.98 17.74
CA ASN A 93 14.45 -1.46 18.51
C ASN A 93 14.44 -1.96 19.95
N ILE A 94 13.27 -2.09 20.59
CA ILE A 94 13.13 -2.65 21.95
C ILE A 94 13.57 -4.12 21.98
N VAL A 95 13.16 -4.91 20.98
CA VAL A 95 13.58 -6.32 20.91
C VAL A 95 15.10 -6.41 20.70
N ALA A 96 15.67 -5.63 19.78
CA ALA A 96 17.11 -5.61 19.54
C ALA A 96 17.90 -5.15 20.79
N ALA A 97 17.36 -4.17 21.51
CA ALA A 97 17.89 -3.67 22.77
C ALA A 97 17.92 -4.68 23.89
N TYR A 98 16.93 -5.56 23.96
CA TYR A 98 16.91 -6.64 24.94
C TYR A 98 18.16 -7.53 24.79
N HIS A 99 18.74 -7.61 23.59
CA HIS A 99 20.01 -8.28 23.33
C HIS A 99 21.26 -7.41 23.63
N SER A 100 21.11 -6.11 23.81
CA SER A 100 22.19 -5.12 24.00
C SER A 100 21.91 -4.28 25.25
N ALA A 101 22.22 -4.82 26.43
CA ALA A 101 21.91 -4.21 27.73
C ALA A 101 22.49 -2.79 27.88
N GLY A 102 21.63 -1.76 27.96
CA GLY A 102 22.03 -0.40 28.42
C GLY A 102 21.31 0.79 27.76
N ASP A 103 21.52 1.02 26.46
CA ASP A 103 21.31 2.35 25.84
C ASP A 103 19.91 2.62 25.27
N SER A 104 19.03 1.63 25.30
CA SER A 104 17.92 1.62 24.34
C SER A 104 16.59 2.14 24.87
N VAL A 105 16.42 2.17 26.19
CA VAL A 105 15.19 2.66 26.85
C VAL A 105 15.07 4.18 26.67
N GLN A 106 16.19 4.91 26.68
CA GLN A 106 16.20 6.36 26.48
C GLN A 106 15.78 6.73 25.05
N ARG A 107 16.40 6.10 24.04
CA ARG A 107 16.08 6.33 22.62
C ARG A 107 14.60 6.10 22.33
N LEU A 108 14.00 5.08 22.94
CA LEU A 108 12.57 4.79 22.80
C LEU A 108 11.68 5.91 23.36
N SER A 109 12.06 6.48 24.52
CA SER A 109 11.32 7.58 25.14
C SER A 109 11.39 8.87 24.30
N ASP A 110 12.58 9.20 23.79
CA ASP A 110 12.79 10.38 22.93
C ASP A 110 11.98 10.24 21.64
N THR A 111 11.98 9.02 21.11
CA THR A 111 11.23 8.59 19.93
C THR A 111 9.71 8.87 20.10
N VAL A 112 9.12 8.41 21.18
CA VAL A 112 7.70 8.71 21.48
C VAL A 112 7.39 10.21 21.55
N GLY A 113 8.28 11.00 22.16
CA GLY A 113 8.12 12.44 22.27
C GLY A 113 8.04 13.12 20.89
N GLU A 114 8.90 12.69 19.95
CA GLU A 114 8.90 13.19 18.58
C GLU A 114 7.59 12.83 17.84
N LEU A 115 7.07 11.62 18.04
CA LEU A 115 5.83 11.22 17.38
C LEU A 115 4.61 12.02 17.88
N ALA A 116 4.50 12.23 19.19
CA ALA A 116 3.44 13.05 19.75
C ALA A 116 3.45 14.48 19.16
N ALA A 117 4.62 14.98 18.74
CA ALA A 117 4.79 16.27 18.08
C ALA A 117 4.47 16.25 16.57
N LEU A 118 4.65 15.11 15.88
CA LEU A 118 4.42 14.97 14.44
C LEU A 118 2.93 14.85 14.06
N VAL A 119 2.10 14.48 15.03
CA VAL A 119 0.72 14.13 14.81
C VAL A 119 -0.15 15.39 14.96
N PRO A 120 -0.69 15.96 13.87
CA PRO A 120 -1.36 17.25 13.92
C PRO A 120 -2.64 17.17 14.75
N ALA A 121 -2.72 17.98 15.81
CA ALA A 121 -3.89 18.06 16.69
C ALA A 121 -5.13 18.73 16.05
N THR A 122 -5.03 19.14 14.77
CA THR A 122 -6.07 19.91 14.07
C THR A 122 -6.53 19.19 12.80
N GLY A 123 -7.84 19.24 12.52
CA GLY A 123 -8.48 18.62 11.36
C GLY A 123 -9.43 17.47 11.73
N ALA A 124 -10.11 16.88 10.73
CA ALA A 124 -11.06 15.78 10.91
C ALA A 124 -10.43 14.49 11.46
N MET A 125 -9.10 14.34 11.35
CA MET A 125 -8.33 13.30 12.03
C MET A 125 -7.62 13.80 13.30
N GLY A 126 -7.77 15.07 13.68
CA GLY A 126 -7.00 15.68 14.77
C GLY A 126 -7.26 15.03 16.14
N LYS A 127 -8.45 14.47 16.37
CA LYS A 127 -8.78 13.77 17.62
C LYS A 127 -8.17 12.37 17.64
N GLU A 128 -8.21 11.70 16.49
CA GLU A 128 -7.75 10.34 16.26
C GLU A 128 -6.22 10.30 16.29
N ALA A 129 -5.60 11.27 15.63
CA ALA A 129 -4.19 11.65 15.69
C ALA A 129 -3.70 11.75 17.14
N VAL A 130 -4.35 12.58 17.97
CA VAL A 130 -4.00 12.71 19.40
C VAL A 130 -4.13 11.37 20.14
N ALA A 131 -5.13 10.54 19.79
CA ALA A 131 -5.27 9.21 20.36
C ALA A 131 -4.10 8.29 19.97
N ILE A 132 -3.59 8.34 18.73
CA ILE A 132 -2.41 7.58 18.28
C ILE A 132 -1.19 7.93 19.15
N GLY A 133 -0.91 9.23 19.30
CA GLY A 133 0.23 9.71 20.09
C GLY A 133 0.12 9.28 21.56
N ALA A 134 -1.08 9.39 22.15
CA ALA A 134 -1.33 8.97 23.53
C ALA A 134 -1.19 7.46 23.74
N VAL A 135 -1.49 6.65 22.73
CA VAL A 135 -1.40 5.19 22.78
C VAL A 135 0.05 4.74 22.67
N ILE A 136 0.78 5.31 21.73
CA ILE A 136 2.21 5.02 21.55
C ILE A 136 3.00 5.46 22.78
N GLY A 137 2.67 6.63 23.35
CA GLY A 137 3.30 7.09 24.57
C GLY A 137 3.01 6.25 25.81
N ARG A 138 1.75 5.80 26.00
CA ARG A 138 1.42 4.86 27.08
C ARG A 138 2.12 3.52 26.91
N THR A 139 2.16 2.98 25.70
CA THR A 139 2.79 1.68 25.41
C THR A 139 4.25 1.69 25.83
N VAL A 140 5.00 2.74 25.51
CA VAL A 140 6.42 2.86 25.87
C VAL A 140 6.64 3.02 27.37
N LEU A 141 5.82 3.84 28.04
CA LEU A 141 5.87 3.96 29.49
C LEU A 141 5.57 2.62 30.18
N GLU A 142 4.63 1.85 29.64
CA GLU A 142 4.27 0.54 30.15
C GLU A 142 5.31 -0.54 29.85
N VAL A 143 5.97 -0.55 28.69
CA VAL A 143 7.14 -1.44 28.44
C VAL A 143 8.23 -1.17 29.47
N LYS A 144 8.56 0.10 29.68
CA LYS A 144 9.59 0.52 30.64
C LYS A 144 9.22 0.11 32.07
N ALA A 145 7.95 0.20 32.43
CA ALA A 145 7.48 -0.15 33.77
C ALA A 145 7.33 -1.67 33.98
N ALA A 146 6.83 -2.40 32.98
CA ALA A 146 6.39 -3.78 33.13
C ALA A 146 7.51 -4.82 32.95
N HIS A 147 8.65 -4.46 32.34
CA HIS A 147 9.65 -5.44 31.85
C HIS A 147 9.02 -6.54 30.95
N ASP A 148 7.80 -6.29 30.44
CA ASP A 148 6.92 -7.26 29.80
C ASP A 148 6.41 -6.66 28.48
N LEU A 149 7.20 -6.86 27.43
CA LEU A 149 6.92 -6.35 26.08
C LEU A 149 5.60 -6.89 25.54
N ALA A 150 5.27 -8.15 25.84
CA ALA A 150 4.04 -8.78 25.37
C ALA A 150 2.80 -8.07 25.90
N ARG A 151 2.79 -7.72 27.19
CA ARG A 151 1.69 -6.96 27.82
C ARG A 151 1.54 -5.56 27.23
N ALA A 152 2.65 -4.90 26.91
CA ALA A 152 2.58 -3.58 26.30
C ALA A 152 1.99 -3.64 24.88
N VAL A 153 2.43 -4.60 24.06
CA VAL A 153 1.83 -4.85 22.73
C VAL A 153 0.34 -5.14 22.86
N GLU A 154 -0.06 -5.97 23.83
CA GLU A 154 -1.47 -6.29 24.09
C GLU A 154 -2.30 -5.04 24.47
N LYS A 155 -1.77 -4.17 25.33
CA LYS A 155 -2.42 -2.93 25.72
C LYS A 155 -2.50 -1.88 24.61
N ALA A 156 -1.53 -1.87 23.70
CA ALA A 156 -1.54 -1.00 22.52
C ALA A 156 -2.62 -1.42 21.51
N HIS A 157 -2.91 -2.72 21.44
CA HIS A 157 -3.72 -3.31 20.38
C HIS A 157 -5.11 -2.69 20.19
N PRO A 158 -5.94 -2.43 21.22
CA PRO A 158 -7.28 -1.88 21.02
C PRO A 158 -7.28 -0.53 20.29
N ALA A 159 -6.33 0.33 20.62
CA ALA A 159 -6.23 1.63 19.98
C ALA A 159 -5.64 1.54 18.57
N LEU A 160 -4.66 0.66 18.35
CA LEU A 160 -4.14 0.39 17.02
C LEU A 160 -5.21 -0.20 16.09
N ALA A 161 -6.08 -1.07 16.61
CA ALA A 161 -7.25 -1.57 15.90
C ALA A 161 -8.26 -0.45 15.56
N GLN A 162 -8.48 0.49 16.48
CA GLN A 162 -9.35 1.65 16.21
C GLN A 162 -8.79 2.54 15.08
N ILE A 163 -7.48 2.80 15.06
CA ILE A 163 -6.80 3.56 14.01
C ILE A 163 -6.94 2.84 12.66
N ALA A 164 -6.73 1.54 12.65
CA ALA A 164 -6.91 0.70 11.49
C ALA A 164 -8.34 0.78 10.92
N GLU A 165 -9.37 0.72 11.77
CA GLU A 165 -10.76 0.86 11.31
C GLU A 165 -11.04 2.23 10.66
N ILE A 166 -10.48 3.31 11.22
CA ILE A 166 -10.58 4.64 10.61
C ILE A 166 -9.89 4.65 9.24
N LEU A 167 -8.67 4.11 9.16
CA LEU A 167 -7.91 4.04 7.91
C LEU A 167 -8.64 3.20 6.85
N LYS A 168 -9.26 2.08 7.24
CA LYS A 168 -10.08 1.24 6.34
C LYS A 168 -11.26 2.02 5.78
N LYS A 169 -12.00 2.72 6.65
CA LYS A 169 -13.13 3.55 6.21
C LYS A 169 -12.67 4.62 5.21
N ASP A 170 -11.57 5.30 5.51
CA ASP A 170 -11.00 6.31 4.60
C ASP A 170 -10.57 5.71 3.25
N LEU A 171 -9.97 4.52 3.25
CA LEU A 171 -9.58 3.80 2.03
C LEU A 171 -10.79 3.42 1.18
N ILE A 172 -11.90 3.02 1.80
CA ILE A 172 -13.17 2.73 1.13
C ILE A 172 -13.75 4.01 0.52
N ASP A 173 -13.80 5.10 1.28
CA ASP A 173 -14.30 6.38 0.79
C ASP A 173 -13.46 6.88 -0.40
N LEU A 174 -12.14 6.67 -0.37
CA LEU A 174 -11.25 6.98 -1.49
C LEU A 174 -11.45 6.07 -2.70
N LYS A 175 -11.80 4.81 -2.50
CA LYS A 175 -12.17 3.92 -3.61
C LYS A 175 -13.38 4.48 -4.35
N VAL A 176 -14.38 4.96 -3.63
CA VAL A 176 -15.54 5.63 -4.24
C VAL A 176 -15.13 6.88 -5.00
N LEU A 177 -14.33 7.76 -4.39
CA LEU A 177 -13.85 8.98 -5.05
C LEU A 177 -13.02 8.67 -6.31
N CYS A 178 -12.16 7.65 -6.24
CA CYS A 178 -11.33 7.22 -7.36
C CYS A 178 -12.19 6.65 -8.50
N GLY A 179 -13.16 5.80 -8.19
CA GLY A 179 -14.11 5.26 -9.16
C GLY A 179 -14.89 6.37 -9.87
N ASN A 180 -15.38 7.37 -9.12
CA ASN A 180 -16.05 8.54 -9.70
C ASN A 180 -15.13 9.34 -10.62
N ALA A 181 -13.88 9.59 -10.21
CA ALA A 181 -12.91 10.31 -11.04
C ALA A 181 -12.61 9.57 -12.36
N TYR A 182 -12.47 8.24 -12.34
CA TYR A 182 -12.29 7.45 -13.57
C TYR A 182 -13.54 7.41 -14.44
N ALA A 183 -14.73 7.31 -13.84
CA ALA A 183 -16.00 7.40 -14.57
C ALA A 183 -16.12 8.75 -15.30
N ASP A 184 -15.70 9.85 -14.67
CA ASP A 184 -15.68 11.17 -15.29
C ASP A 184 -14.69 11.24 -16.46
N ILE A 185 -13.49 10.68 -16.31
CA ILE A 185 -12.50 10.61 -17.40
C ILE A 185 -13.08 9.85 -18.60
N ASP A 186 -13.68 8.68 -18.37
CA ASP A 186 -14.31 7.89 -19.43
C ASP A 186 -15.48 8.64 -20.07
N GLN A 187 -16.31 9.31 -19.26
CA GLN A 187 -17.45 10.08 -19.75
C GLN A 187 -17.00 11.30 -20.57
N ASN A 188 -15.89 11.94 -20.20
CA ASN A 188 -15.28 13.02 -20.97
C ASN A 188 -14.80 12.53 -22.33
N LEU A 189 -14.14 11.36 -22.38
CA LEU A 189 -13.79 10.70 -23.63
C LEU A 189 -15.04 10.43 -24.48
N ILE A 190 -16.08 9.83 -23.91
CA ILE A 190 -17.35 9.60 -24.63
C ILE A 190 -17.92 10.90 -25.18
N ASN A 191 -17.89 11.98 -24.40
CA ASN A 191 -18.44 13.27 -24.78
C ASN A 191 -17.63 13.95 -25.89
N GLU A 192 -16.30 13.84 -25.85
CA GLU A 192 -15.40 14.31 -26.91
C GLU A 192 -15.69 13.59 -28.24
N TRP A 193 -15.95 12.28 -28.19
CA TRP A 193 -16.22 11.49 -29.39
C TRP A 193 -17.66 11.60 -29.91
N ARG A 194 -18.63 11.88 -29.03
CA ARG A 194 -20.07 11.87 -29.37
C ARG A 194 -20.41 12.69 -30.63
N PRO A 195 -19.87 13.91 -30.86
CA PRO A 195 -20.14 14.67 -32.08
C PRO A 195 -19.61 14.00 -33.35
N HIS A 196 -18.54 13.20 -33.24
CA HIS A 196 -17.88 12.55 -34.38
C HIS A 196 -18.49 11.21 -34.74
N LYS A 197 -19.10 10.52 -33.77
CA LYS A 197 -19.72 9.20 -33.98
C LYS A 197 -20.71 9.18 -35.14
N GLY A 198 -21.62 10.15 -35.18
CA GLY A 198 -22.64 10.23 -36.25
C GLY A 198 -22.04 10.53 -37.62
N HIS A 199 -20.92 11.27 -37.69
CA HIS A 199 -20.20 11.48 -38.95
C HIS A 199 -19.49 10.21 -39.44
N TYR A 200 -18.90 9.45 -38.51
CA TYR A 200 -18.27 8.18 -38.82
C TYR A 200 -19.29 7.14 -39.33
N GLU A 201 -20.43 6.98 -38.66
CA GLU A 201 -21.51 6.08 -39.08
C GLU A 201 -22.00 6.40 -40.51
N LYS A 202 -22.26 7.69 -40.79
CA LYS A 202 -22.63 8.14 -42.14
C LYS A 202 -21.55 7.89 -43.18
N LEU A 203 -20.27 7.98 -42.80
CA LEU A 203 -19.16 7.71 -43.71
C LEU A 203 -19.04 6.21 -44.03
N VAL A 204 -19.26 5.34 -43.05
CA VAL A 204 -19.35 3.88 -43.25
C VAL A 204 -20.48 3.56 -44.23
N GLU A 205 -21.69 4.08 -43.99
CA GLU A 205 -22.84 3.91 -44.88
C GLU A 205 -22.55 4.42 -46.31
N ALA A 206 -21.87 5.57 -46.43
CA ALA A 206 -21.50 6.13 -47.72
C ALA A 206 -20.48 5.26 -48.47
N VAL A 207 -19.49 4.68 -47.77
CA VAL A 207 -18.54 3.72 -48.36
C VAL A 207 -19.26 2.46 -48.83
N GLU A 208 -20.13 1.88 -47.99
CA GLU A 208 -20.89 0.67 -48.34
C GLU A 208 -21.78 0.89 -49.57
N LYS A 209 -22.48 2.04 -49.62
CA LYS A 209 -23.26 2.43 -50.79
C LYS A 209 -22.38 2.59 -52.02
N SER A 210 -21.24 3.29 -51.91
CA SER A 210 -20.32 3.48 -53.04
C SER A 210 -19.71 2.18 -53.55
N ARG A 211 -19.52 1.17 -52.69
CA ARG A 211 -19.07 -0.18 -53.09
C ARG A 211 -20.15 -0.88 -53.92
N SER A 212 -21.41 -0.80 -53.47
CA SER A 212 -22.55 -1.33 -54.22
C SER A 212 -22.69 -0.66 -55.59
N ASP A 213 -22.65 0.67 -55.62
CA ASP A 213 -22.79 1.46 -56.86
C ASP A 213 -21.66 1.15 -57.87
N ALA A 214 -20.42 1.00 -57.40
CA ALA A 214 -19.29 0.61 -58.24
C ALA A 214 -19.47 -0.80 -58.83
N ALA A 215 -19.98 -1.75 -58.04
CA ALA A 215 -20.26 -3.11 -58.52
C ALA A 215 -21.38 -3.13 -59.57
N THR A 216 -22.46 -2.36 -59.37
CA THR A 216 -23.57 -2.27 -60.33
C THR A 216 -23.22 -1.50 -61.60
N SER A 217 -22.29 -0.54 -61.53
CA SER A 217 -21.85 0.28 -62.67
C SER A 217 -20.73 -0.37 -63.48
N ALA A 218 -20.54 -1.68 -63.34
CA ALA A 218 -19.45 -2.44 -63.97
C ALA A 218 -18.06 -1.81 -63.74
N PHE A 219 -17.85 -1.19 -62.57
CA PHE A 219 -16.60 -0.57 -62.16
C PHE A 219 -16.11 0.53 -63.11
N ASP A 220 -16.99 1.44 -63.51
CA ASP A 220 -16.57 2.62 -64.28
C ASP A 220 -15.60 3.53 -63.49
N ALA A 221 -14.79 4.30 -64.22
CA ALA A 221 -13.74 5.12 -63.62
C ALA A 221 -14.25 6.13 -62.57
N PRO A 222 -15.39 6.84 -62.78
CA PRO A 222 -15.95 7.73 -61.77
C PRO A 222 -16.36 7.02 -60.46
N SER A 223 -17.03 5.86 -60.54
CA SER A 223 -17.46 5.13 -59.34
C SER A 223 -16.28 4.58 -58.55
N ILE A 224 -15.24 4.08 -59.24
CA ILE A 224 -13.98 3.68 -58.58
C ILE A 224 -13.30 4.89 -57.91
N GLY A 225 -13.25 6.03 -58.58
CA GLY A 225 -12.61 7.25 -58.04
C GLY A 225 -13.26 7.71 -56.74
N ARG A 226 -14.59 7.82 -56.73
CA ARG A 226 -15.36 8.19 -55.54
C ARG A 226 -15.22 7.17 -54.40
N LEU A 227 -15.25 5.88 -54.73
CA LEU A 227 -15.05 4.83 -53.73
C LEU A 227 -13.69 4.96 -53.04
N LYS A 228 -12.61 5.16 -53.82
CA LYS A 228 -11.26 5.34 -53.27
C LYS A 228 -11.15 6.55 -52.34
N GLU A 229 -11.80 7.67 -52.69
CA GLU A 229 -11.82 8.86 -51.86
C GLU A 229 -12.53 8.60 -50.52
N LEU A 230 -13.71 7.98 -50.55
CA LEU A 230 -14.47 7.65 -49.34
C LEU A 230 -13.72 6.63 -48.46
N GLU A 231 -13.09 5.62 -49.06
CA GLU A 231 -12.26 4.64 -48.34
C GLU A 231 -11.03 5.29 -47.68
N ALA A 232 -10.39 6.26 -48.34
CA ALA A 232 -9.29 7.01 -47.76
C ALA A 232 -9.75 7.87 -46.56
N LEU A 233 -10.89 8.54 -46.68
CA LEU A 233 -11.50 9.29 -45.59
C LEU A 233 -11.87 8.37 -44.42
N LEU A 234 -12.46 7.21 -44.71
CA LEU A 234 -12.82 6.23 -43.69
C LEU A 234 -11.59 5.69 -42.97
N ALA A 235 -10.53 5.35 -43.70
CA ALA A 235 -9.26 4.89 -43.12
C ALA A 235 -8.63 5.94 -42.18
N ALA A 236 -8.66 7.22 -42.57
CA ALA A 236 -8.18 8.32 -41.73
C ALA A 236 -8.98 8.43 -40.42
N ARG A 237 -10.32 8.32 -40.50
CA ARG A 237 -11.19 8.36 -39.31
C ARG A 237 -11.10 7.11 -38.44
N GLU A 238 -10.87 5.95 -39.03
CA GLU A 238 -10.66 4.70 -38.28
C GLU A 238 -9.44 4.78 -37.36
N ALA A 239 -8.38 5.48 -37.78
CA ALA A 239 -7.19 5.72 -36.95
C ALA A 239 -7.50 6.61 -35.74
N GLU A 240 -8.35 7.63 -35.88
CA GLU A 240 -8.85 8.44 -34.76
C GLU A 240 -9.72 7.60 -33.82
N PHE A 241 -10.66 6.83 -34.37
CA PHE A 241 -11.55 5.98 -33.58
C PHE A 241 -10.77 4.90 -32.81
N ARG A 242 -9.74 4.34 -33.42
CA ARG A 242 -8.83 3.40 -32.76
C ARG A 242 -8.13 4.04 -31.56
N ARG A 243 -7.53 5.21 -31.73
CA ARG A 243 -6.88 5.96 -30.62
C ARG A 243 -7.87 6.23 -29.49
N HIS A 244 -9.12 6.57 -29.83
CA HIS A 244 -10.15 6.80 -28.83
C HIS A 244 -10.53 5.53 -28.05
N ARG A 245 -10.72 4.40 -28.75
CA ARG A 245 -10.96 3.10 -28.11
C ARG A 245 -9.79 2.66 -27.22
N GLU A 246 -8.57 2.86 -27.69
CA GLU A 246 -7.35 2.57 -26.93
C GLU A 246 -7.26 3.44 -25.67
N ALA A 247 -7.58 4.74 -25.77
CA ALA A 247 -7.61 5.63 -24.62
C ALA A 247 -8.64 5.19 -23.56
N ARG A 248 -9.87 4.85 -23.98
CA ARG A 248 -10.90 4.33 -23.05
C ARG A 248 -10.50 2.99 -22.43
N ALA A 249 -9.92 2.09 -23.22
CA ALA A 249 -9.40 0.82 -22.70
C ALA A 249 -8.27 1.05 -21.68
N ALA A 250 -7.40 2.03 -21.91
CA ALA A 250 -6.36 2.40 -20.95
C ALA A 250 -6.96 2.94 -19.64
N VAL A 251 -7.96 3.83 -19.72
CA VAL A 251 -8.69 4.35 -18.55
C VAL A 251 -9.35 3.22 -17.75
N ALA A 252 -10.02 2.28 -18.41
CA ALA A 252 -10.65 1.14 -17.74
C ALA A 252 -9.62 0.24 -17.02
N VAL A 253 -8.46 0.00 -17.63
CA VAL A 253 -7.36 -0.75 -17.00
C VAL A 253 -6.79 0.00 -15.80
N GLN A 254 -6.58 1.33 -15.92
CA GLN A 254 -6.10 2.17 -14.83
C GLN A 254 -7.10 2.20 -13.65
N GLN A 255 -8.40 2.28 -13.94
CA GLN A 255 -9.47 2.21 -12.94
C GLN A 255 -9.43 0.87 -12.19
N ALA A 256 -9.45 -0.26 -12.92
CA ALA A 256 -9.44 -1.58 -12.30
C ALA A 256 -8.20 -1.80 -11.41
N ALA A 257 -7.03 -1.35 -11.87
CA ALA A 257 -5.81 -1.44 -11.07
C ALA A 257 -5.83 -0.53 -9.84
N ALA A 258 -6.44 0.65 -9.91
CA ALA A 258 -6.60 1.54 -8.76
C ALA A 258 -7.61 0.99 -7.73
N GLU A 259 -8.71 0.40 -8.19
CA GLU A 259 -9.68 -0.28 -7.32
C GLU A 259 -9.04 -1.47 -6.60
N GLU A 260 -8.32 -2.34 -7.33
CA GLU A 260 -7.60 -3.47 -6.75
C GLU A 260 -6.55 -3.02 -5.72
N MET A 261 -5.79 -1.97 -6.02
CA MET A 261 -4.82 -1.39 -5.10
C MET A 261 -5.46 -0.93 -3.78
N LEU A 262 -6.62 -0.27 -3.86
CA LEU A 262 -7.36 0.20 -2.67
C LEU A 262 -7.97 -0.96 -1.89
N ASP A 263 -8.50 -1.98 -2.56
CA ASP A 263 -8.96 -3.21 -1.91
C ASP A 263 -7.84 -3.92 -1.15
N GLN A 264 -6.66 -4.02 -1.77
CA GLN A 264 -5.48 -4.60 -1.13
C GLN A 264 -4.99 -3.75 0.03
N ALA A 265 -5.12 -2.42 -0.04
CA ALA A 265 -4.78 -1.54 1.08
C ALA A 265 -5.72 -1.75 2.28
N VAL A 266 -7.03 -1.94 2.05
CA VAL A 266 -8.02 -2.26 3.09
C VAL A 266 -7.70 -3.60 3.75
N LEU A 267 -7.49 -4.65 2.93
CA LEU A 267 -7.11 -5.98 3.44
C LEU A 267 -5.78 -5.94 4.18
N GLY A 268 -4.81 -5.17 3.67
CA GLY A 268 -3.53 -4.96 4.32
C GLY A 268 -3.65 -4.28 5.69
N THR A 269 -4.66 -3.43 5.91
CA THR A 269 -4.93 -2.87 7.24
C THR A 269 -5.38 -3.95 8.23
N ASP A 270 -6.29 -4.83 7.80
CA ASP A 270 -6.77 -5.96 8.62
C ASP A 270 -5.63 -6.93 8.96
N ASP A 271 -4.83 -7.29 7.95
CA ASP A 271 -3.66 -8.16 8.12
C ASP A 271 -2.63 -7.52 9.05
N TRP A 272 -2.43 -6.19 8.98
CA TRP A 272 -1.54 -5.47 9.89
C TRP A 272 -2.02 -5.57 11.36
N VAL A 273 -3.31 -5.34 11.62
CA VAL A 273 -3.90 -5.46 12.97
C VAL A 273 -3.78 -6.88 13.51
N LYS A 274 -4.05 -7.87 12.65
CA LYS A 274 -3.91 -9.28 13.00
C LYS A 274 -2.46 -9.66 13.32
N THR A 275 -1.51 -9.30 12.45
CA THR A 275 -0.07 -9.54 12.70
C THR A 275 0.37 -8.86 13.98
N HIS A 276 -0.13 -7.65 14.27
CA HIS A 276 0.14 -6.97 15.53
C HIS A 276 -0.32 -7.77 16.76
N ALA A 277 -1.56 -8.28 16.76
CA ALA A 277 -2.05 -9.15 17.84
C ALA A 277 -1.20 -10.42 17.97
N GLU A 278 -0.85 -11.04 16.84
CA GLU A 278 0.00 -12.23 16.81
C GLU A 278 1.40 -11.97 17.38
N ILE A 279 1.95 -10.76 17.26
CA ILE A 279 3.22 -10.40 17.90
C ILE A 279 3.09 -10.45 19.43
N GLY A 280 1.99 -9.94 19.99
CA GLY A 280 1.73 -10.04 21.43
C GLY A 280 1.72 -11.49 21.90
N GLU A 281 1.02 -12.38 21.19
CA GLU A 281 1.03 -13.81 21.47
C GLU A 281 2.40 -14.48 21.29
N ALA A 282 3.09 -14.11 20.21
CA ALA A 282 4.39 -14.65 19.87
C ALA A 282 5.45 -14.30 20.93
N LEU A 283 5.40 -13.08 21.45
CA LEU A 283 6.21 -12.63 22.58
C LEU A 283 5.91 -13.44 23.86
N ARG A 284 4.64 -13.70 24.18
CA ARG A 284 4.28 -14.54 25.36
C ARG A 284 4.76 -15.99 25.21
N ALA A 285 4.67 -16.53 24.00
CA ALA A 285 5.02 -17.92 23.71
C ALA A 285 6.50 -18.11 23.29
N ASN A 286 7.31 -17.05 23.31
CA ASN A 286 8.70 -17.05 22.86
C ASN A 286 8.90 -17.68 21.46
N ARG A 287 8.00 -17.36 20.51
CA ARG A 287 8.01 -17.86 19.13
C ARG A 287 8.09 -16.71 18.14
N LEU A 288 8.46 -17.00 16.89
CA LEU A 288 8.44 -15.99 15.82
C LEU A 288 7.00 -15.63 15.43
N PRO A 289 6.69 -14.33 15.21
CA PRO A 289 5.39 -13.90 14.68
C PRO A 289 5.28 -14.25 13.19
N ASN A 290 4.05 -14.50 12.72
CA ASN A 290 3.80 -14.75 11.30
C ASN A 290 3.57 -13.43 10.56
N VAL A 291 4.61 -12.95 9.89
CA VAL A 291 4.56 -11.70 9.10
C VAL A 291 4.33 -11.93 7.60
N ALA A 292 4.26 -13.19 7.16
CA ALA A 292 4.27 -13.53 5.74
C ALA A 292 3.06 -12.95 5.00
N LEU A 293 1.90 -12.93 5.66
CA LEU A 293 0.66 -12.40 5.07
C LEU A 293 0.77 -10.90 4.80
N LEU A 294 1.23 -10.12 5.79
CA LEU A 294 1.43 -8.67 5.65
C LEU A 294 2.45 -8.34 4.54
N MET A 295 3.54 -9.11 4.44
CA MET A 295 4.52 -8.95 3.35
C MET A 295 3.94 -9.25 1.98
N SER A 296 3.13 -10.32 1.85
CA SER A 296 2.42 -10.65 0.61
C SER A 296 1.52 -9.51 0.16
N ARG A 297 0.71 -8.96 1.08
CA ARG A 297 -0.18 -7.83 0.78
C ARG A 297 0.56 -6.58 0.36
N ALA A 298 1.62 -6.22 1.08
CA ALA A 298 2.42 -5.06 0.72
C ALA A 298 3.01 -5.18 -0.71
N GLN A 299 3.42 -6.40 -1.10
CA GLN A 299 3.87 -6.69 -2.45
C GLN A 299 2.73 -6.65 -3.49
N GLU A 300 1.54 -7.14 -3.16
CA GLU A 300 0.35 -7.06 -4.03
C GLU A 300 -0.05 -5.61 -4.33
N ILE A 301 -0.05 -4.74 -3.32
CA ILE A 301 -0.31 -3.30 -3.50
C ILE A 301 0.74 -2.69 -4.42
N LYS A 302 2.03 -2.99 -4.21
CA LYS A 302 3.12 -2.53 -5.08
C LYS A 302 2.96 -2.99 -6.53
N ASN A 303 2.58 -4.25 -6.73
CA ASN A 303 2.33 -4.79 -8.06
C ASN A 303 1.16 -4.06 -8.76
N ALA A 304 0.09 -3.73 -8.03
CA ALA A 304 -1.02 -2.95 -8.56
C ALA A 304 -0.60 -1.53 -8.97
N VAL A 305 0.19 -0.85 -8.12
CA VAL A 305 0.81 0.44 -8.44
C VAL A 305 1.65 0.38 -9.71
N ASP A 306 2.50 -0.63 -9.85
CA ASP A 306 3.38 -0.76 -11.01
C ASP A 306 2.58 -0.98 -12.31
N ARG A 307 1.41 -1.63 -12.24
CA ARG A 307 0.50 -1.75 -13.40
C ARG A 307 -0.09 -0.40 -13.81
N ILE A 308 -0.39 0.48 -12.86
CA ILE A 308 -0.90 1.83 -13.12
C ILE A 308 0.18 2.69 -13.79
N ARG A 309 1.43 2.62 -13.32
CA ARG A 309 2.54 3.47 -13.82
C ARG A 309 3.05 3.10 -15.21
N LYS A 310 2.91 1.85 -15.63
CA LYS A 310 3.46 1.34 -16.90
C LYS A 310 2.61 1.67 -18.13
N ARG A 311 1.49 2.39 -17.99
CA ARG A 311 0.54 2.70 -19.08
C ARG A 311 0.10 4.15 -19.04
#